data_AF-A0A0K8SKQ8-F1
#
_entry.id   AF-A0A0K8SKQ8-F1
#
_cell.length_a   1.000
_cell.length_b   1.000
_cell.length_c   1.000
_cell.angle_alpha   90.00
_cell.angle_beta   90.00
_cell.angle_gamma   90.00
#
_symmetry.space_group_name_H-M   'P 1'
#
loop_
_entity.id
_entity.type
_entity.pdbx_description
1 polymer ?
#
loop_
_entity_poly.entity_id
_entity_poly.type
_entity_poly.pdbx_seq_one_letter_code
_entity_poly.pdbx_strand_id
1 'polypeptide(L)'
;IIGMQVFGNIALDPETSITRHNNFRNFIQGLMLLFRCATGENWPSIMLSCVKNRPCDPRNKVGNECGSSLAYAYFVSFIFFCSFLMLNLFVAVIMDNFDYLTRDSSILGAHHLDEFVRIWAEYDPNATGKIHYTEMYDMLKNIDPPLGFGNKCPNRLAYKKLIRMNMPVDSDGKVNFTTTLFALIRENLSIKMRSAEEMDQADEELRDTVRSIWPLQAKKMLDLLIPKQEGKGKLTVGKIYAGLLILECWRTTRFGQIESTAAPGFGQQSPANPTEA
;
A
#
# COMPACT_ATOMS: atom_id res chain seq x y z
N ILE A 1 -1.19 -11.68 41.67
CA ILE A 1 -1.87 -12.53 42.68
C ILE A 1 -0.87 -13.40 43.44
N ILE A 2 -0.12 -14.30 42.77
CA ILE A 2 0.89 -15.15 43.44
C ILE A 2 1.87 -14.31 44.30
N GLY A 3 2.45 -13.24 43.73
CA GLY A 3 3.33 -12.35 44.48
C GLY A 3 2.69 -11.69 45.71
N MET A 4 1.37 -11.43 45.70
CA MET A 4 0.67 -10.89 46.87
C MET A 4 0.56 -11.92 47.99
N GLN A 5 0.30 -13.18 47.65
CA GLN A 5 0.20 -14.26 48.64
C GLN A 5 1.56 -14.62 49.24
N VAL A 6 2.63 -14.58 48.43
CA VAL A 6 3.96 -15.02 48.85
C VAL A 6 4.79 -13.88 49.47
N PHE A 7 4.66 -12.65 48.96
CA PHE A 7 5.51 -11.51 49.33
C PHE A 7 4.73 -10.33 49.96
N GLY A 8 3.41 -10.41 50.08
CA GLY A 8 2.57 -9.31 50.58
C GLY A 8 2.82 -8.92 52.03
N ASN A 9 3.39 -9.82 52.84
CA ASN A 9 3.66 -9.61 54.28
C ASN A 9 5.04 -9.04 54.60
N ILE A 10 5.89 -8.80 53.60
CA ILE A 10 7.23 -8.23 53.80
C ILE A 10 7.10 -6.78 54.33
N ALA A 11 7.91 -6.43 55.33
CA ALA A 11 7.98 -5.08 55.86
C ALA A 11 8.41 -4.10 54.77
N LEU A 12 7.84 -2.89 54.80
CA LEU A 12 8.22 -1.84 53.87
C LEU A 12 9.40 -1.08 54.48
N ASP A 13 10.51 -1.04 53.76
CA ASP A 13 11.73 -0.36 54.20
C ASP A 13 12.25 0.53 53.07
N PRO A 14 12.34 1.86 53.27
CA PRO A 14 12.90 2.79 52.29
C PRO A 14 14.32 2.45 51.81
N GLU A 15 15.12 1.77 52.63
CA GLU A 15 16.49 1.36 52.30
C GLU A 15 16.53 0.09 51.42
N THR A 16 15.40 -0.59 51.25
CA THR A 16 15.27 -1.79 50.42
C THR A 16 14.51 -1.50 49.13
N SER A 17 14.51 -2.48 48.21
CA SER A 17 13.68 -2.39 47.01
C SER A 17 12.18 -2.60 47.27
N ILE A 18 11.76 -2.94 48.51
CA ILE A 18 10.35 -3.11 48.88
C ILE A 18 9.91 -1.92 49.75
N THR A 19 9.30 -0.93 49.11
CA THR A 19 8.93 0.35 49.72
C THR A 19 7.41 0.58 49.68
N ARG A 20 6.93 1.69 50.27
CA ARG A 20 5.51 2.11 50.19
C ARG A 20 4.98 2.18 48.75
N HIS A 21 5.83 2.48 47.78
CA HIS A 21 5.46 2.62 46.36
C HIS A 21 5.87 1.41 45.50
N ASN A 22 6.56 0.42 46.08
CA ASN A 22 7.03 -0.75 45.36
C ASN A 22 6.86 -2.00 46.22
N ASN A 23 5.64 -2.56 46.25
CA ASN A 23 5.32 -3.71 47.11
C ASN A 23 4.18 -4.59 46.56
N PHE A 24 3.94 -5.71 47.23
CA PHE A 24 2.91 -6.70 46.87
C PHE A 24 1.68 -6.68 47.80
N ARG A 25 1.44 -5.60 48.56
CA ARG A 25 0.35 -5.58 49.56
C ARG A 25 -1.04 -5.58 48.93
N ASN A 26 -1.21 -4.87 47.82
CA ASN A 26 -2.46 -4.80 47.11
C ASN A 26 -2.24 -5.10 45.63
N PHE A 27 -3.36 -5.34 44.93
CA PHE A 27 -3.32 -5.77 43.54
C PHE A 27 -2.63 -4.76 42.62
N ILE A 28 -2.97 -3.48 42.75
CA ILE A 28 -2.44 -2.42 41.87
C ILE A 28 -0.94 -2.18 42.12
N GLN A 29 -0.50 -2.18 43.37
CA GLN A 29 0.93 -2.04 43.71
C GLN A 29 1.73 -3.25 43.21
N GLY A 30 1.19 -4.46 43.35
CA GLY A 30 1.80 -5.67 42.80
C GLY A 30 1.86 -5.64 41.27
N LEU A 31 0.83 -5.10 40.61
CA LEU A 31 0.83 -4.89 39.15
C LEU A 31 1.88 -3.86 38.73
N MET A 32 1.97 -2.72 39.41
CA MET A 32 2.95 -1.67 39.13
C MET A 32 4.39 -2.15 39.34
N LEU A 33 4.64 -2.92 40.40
CA LEU A 33 5.94 -3.55 40.64
C LEU A 33 6.28 -4.53 39.52
N LEU A 34 5.33 -5.38 39.09
CA LEU A 34 5.55 -6.29 37.97
C LEU A 34 5.75 -5.56 36.64
N PHE A 35 5.07 -4.44 36.42
CA PHE A 35 5.29 -3.58 35.27
C PHE A 35 6.71 -3.00 35.26
N ARG A 36 7.19 -2.52 36.42
CA ARG A 36 8.59 -2.09 36.61
C ARG A 36 9.58 -3.22 36.32
N CYS A 37 9.26 -4.46 36.72
CA CYS A 37 10.08 -5.61 36.37
C CYS A 37 10.03 -5.92 34.86
N ALA A 38 8.87 -5.79 34.22
CA ALA A 38 8.69 -6.03 32.79
C ALA A 38 9.50 -5.06 31.91
N THR A 39 9.70 -3.81 32.36
CA THR A 39 10.59 -2.84 31.70
C THR A 39 12.08 -3.11 31.95
N GLY A 40 12.41 -4.10 32.77
CA GLY A 40 13.79 -4.45 33.13
C GLY A 40 14.39 -3.60 34.25
N GLU A 41 13.61 -2.74 34.90
CA GLU A 41 14.15 -1.78 35.86
C GLU A 41 14.42 -2.43 37.23
N ASN A 42 15.70 -2.59 37.56
CA ASN A 42 16.21 -3.03 38.87
C ASN A 42 15.50 -4.25 39.49
N TRP A 43 14.92 -5.12 38.65
CA TRP A 43 14.23 -6.32 39.07
C TRP A 43 15.11 -7.30 39.87
N PRO A 44 16.45 -7.40 39.68
CA PRO A 44 17.28 -8.26 40.52
C PRO A 44 17.29 -7.81 41.98
N SER A 45 17.31 -6.49 42.24
CA SER A 45 17.28 -5.95 43.61
C SER A 45 15.91 -6.16 44.28
N ILE A 46 14.82 -6.06 43.51
CA ILE A 46 13.46 -6.39 43.96
C ILE A 46 13.37 -7.88 44.32
N MET A 47 13.90 -8.75 43.46
CA MET A 47 13.96 -10.20 43.72
C MET A 47 14.73 -10.51 45.01
N LEU A 48 15.94 -9.94 45.17
CA LEU A 48 16.76 -10.15 46.38
C LEU A 48 16.07 -9.65 47.65
N SER A 49 15.29 -8.58 47.55
CA SER A 49 14.49 -8.05 48.67
C SER A 49 13.27 -8.92 49.03
N CYS A 50 12.95 -9.94 48.20
CA CYS A 50 11.85 -10.90 48.43
C CYS A 50 12.31 -12.29 48.88
N VAL A 51 13.63 -12.52 49.02
CA VAL A 51 14.22 -13.79 49.48
C VAL A 51 13.88 -14.04 50.96
N LYS A 52 14.10 -15.25 51.48
CA LYS A 52 13.90 -15.62 52.91
C LYS A 52 14.65 -14.69 53.87
N ASN A 53 14.22 -14.69 55.13
CA ASN A 53 14.82 -13.96 56.27
C ASN A 53 14.65 -12.43 56.18
N ARG A 54 13.54 -11.97 55.59
CA ARG A 54 13.17 -10.55 55.57
C ARG A 54 12.25 -10.22 56.73
N PRO A 55 12.34 -8.99 57.29
CA PRO A 55 11.43 -8.58 58.35
C PRO A 55 9.98 -8.61 57.86
N CYS A 56 9.07 -9.17 58.67
CA CYS A 56 7.64 -9.12 58.42
C CYS A 56 7.05 -7.77 58.85
N ASP A 57 5.95 -7.34 58.21
CA ASP A 57 5.19 -6.16 58.69
C ASP A 57 4.74 -6.38 60.14
N PRO A 58 5.09 -5.49 61.09
CA PRO A 58 4.66 -5.56 62.50
C PRO A 58 3.13 -5.66 62.69
N ARG A 59 2.36 -5.23 61.69
CA ARG A 59 0.89 -5.31 61.70
C ARG A 59 0.36 -6.73 61.47
N ASN A 60 1.15 -7.62 60.88
CA ASN A 60 0.79 -9.01 60.64
C ASN A 60 1.62 -9.92 61.57
N LYS A 61 0.96 -10.55 62.55
CA LYS A 61 1.58 -11.44 63.55
C LYS A 61 2.01 -12.82 63.00
N VAL A 62 2.38 -12.91 61.72
CA VAL A 62 2.67 -14.18 61.04
C VAL A 62 4.18 -14.41 61.04
N GLY A 63 4.68 -14.98 62.14
CA GLY A 63 6.09 -15.39 62.28
C GLY A 63 7.09 -14.24 62.40
N ASN A 64 8.36 -14.60 62.64
CA ASN A 64 9.46 -13.63 62.75
C ASN A 64 10.19 -13.39 61.41
N GLU A 65 9.94 -14.23 60.40
CA GLU A 65 10.66 -14.22 59.12
C GLU A 65 9.68 -14.28 57.95
N CYS A 66 9.82 -13.35 57.01
CA CYS A 66 9.06 -13.25 55.77
C CYS A 66 9.98 -13.41 54.54
N GLY A 67 9.34 -13.53 53.38
CA GLY A 67 10.02 -13.81 52.12
C GLY A 67 10.23 -15.30 51.86
N SER A 68 10.57 -15.65 50.62
CA SER A 68 10.64 -17.05 50.20
C SER A 68 11.73 -17.26 49.15
N SER A 69 12.39 -18.42 49.18
CA SER A 69 13.33 -18.85 48.14
C SER A 69 12.64 -19.05 46.80
N LEU A 70 11.30 -19.14 46.79
CA LEU A 70 10.47 -19.12 45.58
C LEU A 70 10.63 -17.82 44.79
N ALA A 71 11.15 -16.74 45.40
CA ALA A 71 11.43 -15.46 44.74
C ALA A 71 12.31 -15.63 43.48
N TYR A 72 13.36 -16.46 43.54
CA TYR A 72 14.22 -16.68 42.37
C TYR A 72 13.43 -17.26 41.19
N ALA A 73 12.68 -18.35 41.43
CA ALA A 73 11.89 -18.97 40.38
C ALA A 73 10.77 -18.05 39.87
N TYR A 74 10.12 -17.30 40.77
CA TYR A 74 9.04 -16.37 40.41
C TYR A 74 9.53 -15.24 39.51
N PHE A 75 10.58 -14.51 39.90
CA PHE A 75 11.06 -13.37 39.12
C PHE A 75 11.77 -13.81 37.84
N VAL A 76 12.61 -14.85 37.87
CA VAL A 76 13.31 -15.32 36.66
C VAL A 76 12.32 -15.86 35.63
N SER A 77 11.32 -16.66 36.03
CA SER A 77 10.30 -17.13 35.10
C SER A 77 9.43 -15.99 34.56
N PHE A 78 9.05 -15.03 35.40
CA PHE A 78 8.30 -13.85 34.98
C PHE A 78 9.06 -13.04 33.93
N ILE A 79 10.35 -12.74 34.14
CA ILE A 79 11.18 -12.00 33.18
C ILE A 79 11.34 -12.77 31.87
N PHE A 80 11.54 -14.09 31.94
CA PHE A 80 11.64 -14.95 30.76
C PHE A 80 10.35 -14.90 29.93
N PHE A 81 9.19 -15.18 30.54
CA PHE A 81 7.92 -15.17 29.84
C PHE A 81 7.55 -13.76 29.34
N CYS A 82 7.79 -12.72 30.13
CA CYS A 82 7.52 -11.35 29.73
C CYS A 82 8.36 -10.94 28.53
N SER A 83 9.67 -11.22 28.54
CA SER A 83 10.56 -10.95 27.40
C SER A 83 10.14 -11.72 26.16
N PHE A 84 9.78 -12.99 26.32
CA PHE A 84 9.29 -13.83 25.21
C PHE A 84 7.99 -13.26 24.59
N LEU A 85 7.02 -12.87 25.42
CA LEU A 85 5.77 -12.27 24.95
C LEU A 85 6.01 -10.90 24.28
N MET A 86 6.86 -10.05 24.85
CA MET A 86 7.19 -8.74 24.27
C MET A 86 7.90 -8.88 22.91
N LEU A 87 8.83 -9.84 22.77
CA LEU A 87 9.49 -10.12 21.50
C LEU A 87 8.49 -10.62 20.45
N ASN A 88 7.61 -11.56 20.82
CA ASN A 88 6.61 -12.08 19.88
C ASN A 88 5.61 -11.00 19.44
N LEU A 89 5.22 -10.09 20.35
CA LEU A 89 4.39 -8.94 20.00
C LEU A 89 5.13 -8.01 19.02
N PHE A 90 6.39 -7.71 19.28
CA PHE A 90 7.20 -6.87 18.40
C PHE A 90 7.35 -7.48 17.01
N VAL A 91 7.62 -8.79 16.92
CA VAL A 91 7.71 -9.51 15.65
C VAL A 91 6.37 -9.47 14.91
N ALA A 92 5.25 -9.70 15.60
CA ALA A 92 3.92 -9.62 14.98
C ALA A 92 3.64 -8.22 14.40
N VAL A 93 3.88 -7.17 15.19
CA VAL A 93 3.70 -5.78 14.75
C VAL A 93 4.61 -5.46 13.56
N ILE A 94 5.87 -5.89 13.60
CA ILE A 94 6.77 -5.67 12.47
C ILE A 94 6.30 -6.42 11.24
N MET A 95 5.87 -7.69 11.34
CA MET A 95 5.39 -8.42 10.17
C MET A 95 4.18 -7.74 9.53
N ASP A 96 3.25 -7.22 10.33
CA ASP A 96 2.10 -6.45 9.81
C ASP A 96 2.53 -5.14 9.11
N ASN A 97 3.62 -4.52 9.57
CA ASN A 97 4.16 -3.29 8.99
C ASN A 97 5.22 -3.52 7.91
N PHE A 98 5.76 -4.73 7.79
CA PHE A 98 6.86 -5.05 6.90
C PHE A 98 6.41 -4.87 5.45
N ASP A 99 5.21 -5.35 5.12
CA ASP A 99 4.60 -5.18 3.81
C ASP A 99 4.40 -3.71 3.41
N TYR A 100 4.24 -2.80 4.39
CA TYR A 100 4.20 -1.35 4.14
C TYR A 100 5.60 -0.77 3.94
N LEU A 101 6.57 -1.16 4.77
CA LEU A 101 7.92 -0.60 4.80
C LEU A 101 8.82 -1.08 3.65
N THR A 102 8.63 -2.31 3.17
CA THR A 102 9.38 -2.85 2.02
C THR A 102 8.67 -2.68 0.70
N ARG A 103 7.53 -1.99 0.65
CA ARG A 103 6.86 -1.70 -0.60
C ARG A 103 7.73 -0.71 -1.38
N ASP A 104 8.26 -1.16 -2.51
CA ASP A 104 8.99 -0.31 -3.45
C ASP A 104 8.14 0.93 -3.78
N SER A 105 8.51 2.07 -3.21
CA SER A 105 7.83 3.36 -3.39
C SER A 105 7.82 3.81 -4.85
N SER A 106 8.60 3.15 -5.71
CA SER A 106 8.78 3.44 -7.12
C SER A 106 7.73 2.83 -8.06
N ILE A 107 6.90 1.88 -7.60
CA ILE A 107 6.03 1.12 -8.52
C ILE A 107 4.58 1.66 -8.55
N LEU A 108 3.92 1.76 -7.39
CA LEU A 108 2.59 2.38 -7.22
C LEU A 108 2.20 2.38 -5.73
N GLY A 109 2.20 3.54 -5.05
CA GLY A 109 1.74 3.70 -3.65
C GLY A 109 0.29 4.18 -3.48
N ALA A 110 -0.19 4.21 -2.22
CA ALA A 110 -1.53 4.69 -1.86
C ALA A 110 -1.75 6.18 -2.20
N HIS A 111 -0.73 7.01 -2.04
CA HIS A 111 -0.81 8.44 -2.37
C HIS A 111 -1.16 8.72 -3.84
N HIS A 112 -0.74 7.87 -4.78
CA HIS A 112 -1.14 8.01 -6.18
C HIS A 112 -2.63 7.70 -6.38
N LEU A 113 -3.17 6.73 -5.62
CA LEU A 113 -4.60 6.41 -5.66
C LEU A 113 -5.42 7.57 -5.08
N ASP A 114 -4.96 8.18 -3.99
CA ASP A 114 -5.60 9.36 -3.39
C ASP A 114 -5.58 10.55 -4.36
N GLU A 115 -4.47 10.77 -5.07
CA GLU A 115 -4.36 11.79 -6.09
C GLU A 115 -5.33 11.55 -7.26
N PHE A 116 -5.46 10.31 -7.74
CA PHE A 116 -6.44 9.95 -8.76
C PHE A 116 -7.87 10.24 -8.30
N VAL A 117 -8.23 9.84 -7.08
CA VAL A 117 -9.57 10.09 -6.51
C VAL A 117 -9.84 11.59 -6.41
N ARG A 118 -8.86 12.36 -5.93
CA ARG A 118 -8.96 13.82 -5.78
C ARG A 118 -9.23 14.50 -7.12
N ILE A 119 -8.43 14.18 -8.14
CA ILE A 119 -8.56 14.80 -9.46
C ILE A 119 -9.84 14.32 -10.16
N TRP A 120 -10.23 13.05 -10.02
CA TRP A 120 -11.51 12.57 -10.54
C TRP A 120 -12.70 13.36 -9.98
N ALA A 121 -12.69 13.68 -8.69
CA ALA A 121 -13.77 14.43 -8.04
C ALA A 121 -13.94 15.86 -8.60
N GLU A 122 -12.88 16.45 -9.19
CA GLU A 122 -12.99 17.74 -9.87
C GLU A 122 -13.81 17.64 -11.17
N TYR A 123 -13.77 16.49 -11.85
CA TYR A 123 -14.53 16.21 -13.08
C TYR A 123 -15.90 15.57 -12.83
N ASP A 124 -16.10 14.91 -11.69
CA ASP A 124 -17.39 14.33 -11.27
C ASP A 124 -17.85 14.87 -9.90
N PRO A 125 -18.20 16.16 -9.79
CA PRO A 125 -18.56 16.79 -8.52
C PRO A 125 -19.86 16.24 -7.91
N ASN A 126 -20.70 15.58 -8.71
CA ASN A 126 -21.95 14.96 -8.27
C ASN A 126 -21.77 13.49 -7.83
N ALA A 127 -20.54 12.96 -7.85
CA ALA A 127 -20.21 11.58 -7.50
C ALA A 127 -21.08 10.54 -8.27
N THR A 128 -21.30 10.78 -9.56
CA THR A 128 -22.05 9.87 -10.42
C THR A 128 -21.30 8.57 -10.72
N GLY A 129 -19.98 8.57 -10.47
CA GLY A 129 -19.06 7.48 -10.76
C GLY A 129 -18.71 7.37 -12.25
N LYS A 130 -19.05 8.37 -13.07
CA LYS A 130 -18.85 8.35 -14.52
C LYS A 130 -18.47 9.72 -15.08
N ILE A 131 -17.49 9.76 -15.98
CA ILE A 131 -17.07 10.98 -16.71
C ILE A 131 -17.01 10.71 -18.21
N HIS A 132 -17.08 11.74 -19.05
CA HIS A 132 -16.98 11.55 -20.50
C HIS A 132 -15.56 11.11 -20.89
N TYR A 133 -15.41 10.29 -21.94
CA TYR A 133 -14.09 9.72 -22.31
C TYR A 133 -13.04 10.79 -22.67
N THR A 134 -13.47 11.95 -23.19
CA THR A 134 -12.56 13.08 -23.48
C THR A 134 -12.08 13.74 -22.19
N GLU A 135 -12.98 13.95 -21.23
CA GLU A 135 -12.65 14.52 -19.92
C GLU A 135 -11.72 13.58 -19.14
N MET A 136 -11.96 12.26 -19.22
CA MET A 136 -11.05 11.26 -18.67
C MET A 136 -9.63 11.40 -19.26
N TYR A 137 -9.50 11.65 -20.56
CA TYR A 137 -8.19 11.83 -21.18
C TYR A 137 -7.47 13.09 -20.69
N ASP A 138 -8.20 14.20 -20.58
CA ASP A 138 -7.67 15.47 -20.06
C ASP A 138 -7.28 15.34 -18.58
N MET A 139 -8.13 14.68 -17.79
CA MET A 139 -7.86 14.32 -16.39
C MET A 139 -6.56 13.50 -16.27
N LEU A 140 -6.37 12.46 -17.10
CA LEU A 140 -5.17 11.64 -17.08
C LEU A 140 -3.89 12.40 -17.49
N LYS A 141 -4.00 13.46 -18.28
CA LYS A 141 -2.85 14.35 -18.55
C LYS A 141 -2.48 15.20 -17.35
N ASN A 142 -3.46 15.60 -16.54
CA ASN A 142 -3.24 16.42 -15.34
C ASN A 142 -2.71 15.60 -14.14
N ILE A 143 -2.73 14.27 -14.21
CA ILE A 143 -2.15 13.38 -13.21
C ILE A 143 -0.73 13.01 -13.66
N ASP A 144 0.25 13.10 -12.75
CA ASP A 144 1.61 12.71 -13.05
C ASP A 144 1.78 11.16 -13.09
N PRO A 145 2.79 10.63 -13.80
CA PRO A 145 3.16 9.22 -13.70
C PRO A 145 3.39 8.81 -12.24
N PRO A 146 3.05 7.58 -11.82
CA PRO A 146 2.81 6.38 -12.65
C PRO A 146 1.37 6.15 -13.12
N LEU A 147 0.34 6.68 -12.43
CA LEU A 147 -1.06 6.45 -12.83
C LEU A 147 -1.49 7.30 -14.01
N GLY A 148 -1.08 8.57 -14.03
CA GLY A 148 -1.40 9.49 -15.11
C GLY A 148 -0.38 9.45 -16.25
N PHE A 149 -0.63 10.28 -17.26
CA PHE A 149 0.26 10.49 -18.39
C PHE A 149 1.24 11.65 -18.14
N GLY A 150 0.83 12.64 -17.34
CA GLY A 150 1.53 13.90 -17.15
C GLY A 150 1.38 14.86 -18.34
N ASN A 151 1.49 16.15 -18.06
CA ASN A 151 1.24 17.23 -19.02
C ASN A 151 2.16 17.21 -20.25
N LYS A 152 3.34 16.58 -20.13
CA LYS A 152 4.35 16.49 -21.19
C LYS A 152 4.22 15.22 -22.04
N CYS A 153 3.21 14.38 -21.80
CA CYS A 153 3.06 13.12 -22.52
C CYS A 153 2.69 13.32 -23.99
N PRO A 154 3.42 12.73 -24.95
CA PRO A 154 3.02 12.73 -26.34
C PRO A 154 1.68 12.00 -26.55
N ASN A 155 0.79 12.57 -27.36
CA ASN A 155 -0.55 12.00 -27.62
C ASN A 155 -0.48 10.54 -28.08
N ARG A 156 0.47 10.21 -28.96
CA ARG A 156 0.68 8.84 -29.47
C ARG A 156 0.97 7.82 -28.36
N LEU A 157 1.74 8.21 -27.34
CA LEU A 157 2.06 7.33 -26.21
C LEU A 157 0.84 7.13 -25.31
N ALA A 158 0.12 8.21 -25.01
CA ALA A 158 -1.12 8.16 -24.24
C ALA A 158 -2.19 7.29 -24.93
N TYR A 159 -2.40 7.46 -26.24
CA TYR A 159 -3.34 6.65 -27.02
C TYR A 159 -2.98 5.17 -27.00
N LYS A 160 -1.69 4.83 -27.11
CA LYS A 160 -1.24 3.45 -27.02
C LYS A 160 -1.59 2.82 -25.66
N LYS A 161 -1.44 3.55 -24.56
CA LYS A 161 -1.86 3.09 -23.22
C LYS A 161 -3.39 2.93 -23.13
N LEU A 162 -4.17 3.90 -23.62
CA LEU A 162 -5.64 3.84 -23.64
C LEU A 162 -6.18 2.67 -24.46
N ILE A 163 -5.55 2.35 -25.59
CA ILE A 163 -5.88 1.21 -26.44
C ILE A 163 -5.69 -0.11 -25.67
N ARG A 164 -4.60 -0.24 -24.92
CA ARG A 164 -4.33 -1.44 -24.11
C ARG A 164 -5.30 -1.61 -22.94
N MET A 165 -5.76 -0.51 -22.35
CA MET A 165 -6.72 -0.54 -21.24
C MET A 165 -8.14 -0.95 -21.66
N ASN A 166 -8.50 -0.72 -22.94
CA ASN A 166 -9.73 -1.19 -23.60
C ASN A 166 -11.03 -1.11 -22.76
N MET A 167 -11.21 0.00 -22.06
CA MET A 167 -12.35 0.20 -21.15
C MET A 167 -13.67 0.39 -21.94
N PRO A 168 -14.80 -0.19 -21.50
CA PRO A 168 -16.10 0.01 -22.11
C PRO A 168 -16.57 1.46 -21.98
N VAL A 169 -17.34 1.92 -22.96
CA VAL A 169 -17.96 3.24 -22.99
C VAL A 169 -19.47 3.06 -23.10
N ASP A 170 -20.21 3.78 -22.25
CA ASP A 170 -21.68 3.77 -22.25
C ASP A 170 -22.25 4.52 -23.48
N SER A 171 -23.57 4.47 -23.68
CA SER A 171 -24.26 5.15 -24.79
C SER A 171 -23.97 6.65 -24.87
N ASP A 172 -23.74 7.28 -23.72
CA ASP A 172 -23.49 8.72 -23.59
C ASP A 172 -22.00 9.09 -23.71
N GLY A 173 -21.15 8.16 -24.15
CA GLY A 173 -19.70 8.41 -24.24
C GLY A 173 -18.98 8.42 -22.88
N LYS A 174 -19.60 7.89 -21.82
CA LYS A 174 -19.05 7.93 -20.45
C LYS A 174 -18.33 6.64 -20.06
N VAL A 175 -17.31 6.80 -19.22
CA VAL A 175 -16.51 5.71 -18.62
C VAL A 175 -16.72 5.66 -17.12
N ASN A 176 -16.64 4.48 -16.52
CA ASN A 176 -16.84 4.28 -15.08
C ASN A 176 -15.54 4.45 -14.27
N PHE A 177 -15.63 5.09 -13.10
CA PHE A 177 -14.51 5.29 -12.16
C PHE A 177 -13.75 4.00 -11.85
N THR A 178 -14.45 2.96 -11.39
CA THR A 178 -13.84 1.72 -10.91
C THR A 178 -13.16 0.97 -12.04
N THR A 179 -13.80 0.92 -13.21
CA THR A 179 -13.23 0.31 -14.41
C THR A 179 -11.98 1.05 -14.87
N THR A 180 -12.02 2.39 -14.87
CA THR A 180 -10.88 3.22 -15.26
C THR A 180 -9.70 3.08 -14.32
N LEU A 181 -9.94 3.17 -13.01
CA LEU A 181 -8.90 3.02 -12.01
C LEU A 181 -8.25 1.63 -12.09
N PHE A 182 -9.05 0.58 -12.17
CA PHE A 182 -8.53 -0.79 -12.26
C PHE A 182 -7.72 -1.00 -13.55
N ALA A 183 -8.17 -0.47 -14.69
CA ALA A 183 -7.45 -0.59 -15.95
C ALA A 183 -6.07 0.11 -15.91
N LEU A 184 -5.98 1.29 -15.27
CA LEU A 184 -4.72 2.00 -15.09
C LEU A 184 -3.74 1.25 -14.18
N ILE A 185 -4.25 0.70 -13.08
CA ILE A 185 -3.45 -0.14 -12.16
C ILE A 185 -2.95 -1.38 -12.90
N ARG A 186 -3.85 -2.05 -13.63
CA ARG A 186 -3.54 -3.26 -14.39
C ARG A 186 -2.46 -3.02 -15.43
N GLU A 187 -2.55 -1.94 -16.20
CA GLU A 187 -1.57 -1.60 -17.24
C GLU A 187 -0.22 -1.22 -16.63
N ASN A 188 -0.18 -0.42 -15.56
CA ASN A 188 1.09 0.00 -14.95
C ASN A 188 1.81 -1.12 -14.20
N LEU A 189 1.07 -2.03 -13.57
CA LEU A 189 1.63 -3.21 -12.89
C LEU A 189 1.79 -4.42 -13.81
N SER A 190 1.40 -4.31 -15.08
CA SER A 190 1.42 -5.41 -16.06
C SER A 190 0.71 -6.68 -15.57
N ILE A 191 -0.41 -6.53 -14.85
CA ILE A 191 -1.15 -7.66 -14.27
C ILE A 191 -1.83 -8.46 -15.39
N LYS A 192 -1.31 -9.66 -15.66
CA LYS A 192 -1.78 -10.56 -16.73
C LYS A 192 -2.00 -9.82 -18.05
N MET A 193 -1.04 -8.98 -18.44
CA MET A 193 -1.05 -8.32 -19.75
C MET A 193 -0.30 -9.21 -20.75
N ARG A 194 -0.96 -9.61 -21.84
CA ARG A 194 -0.39 -10.46 -22.91
C ARG A 194 -0.46 -9.75 -24.28
N SER A 195 -0.09 -10.46 -25.34
CA SER A 195 -0.31 -9.99 -26.71
C SER A 195 -1.80 -9.80 -26.98
N ALA A 196 -2.14 -8.94 -27.94
CA ALA A 196 -3.54 -8.63 -28.26
C ALA A 196 -4.39 -9.87 -28.63
N GLU A 197 -3.76 -10.91 -29.18
CA GLU A 197 -4.41 -12.18 -29.55
C GLU A 197 -4.77 -13.04 -28.33
N GLU A 198 -4.01 -12.91 -27.24
CA GLU A 198 -4.18 -13.71 -26.02
C GLU A 198 -4.83 -12.92 -24.87
N MET A 199 -5.16 -11.64 -25.09
CA MET A 199 -5.72 -10.78 -24.05
C MET A 199 -7.04 -11.32 -23.48
N ASP A 200 -7.92 -11.86 -24.33
CA ASP A 200 -9.21 -12.41 -23.87
C ASP A 200 -9.00 -13.62 -22.94
N GLN A 201 -8.02 -14.47 -23.26
CA GLN A 201 -7.64 -15.60 -22.40
C GLN A 201 -7.04 -15.10 -21.08
N ALA A 202 -6.21 -14.06 -21.13
CA ALA A 202 -5.64 -13.45 -19.93
C ALA A 202 -6.70 -12.80 -19.03
N ASP A 203 -7.74 -12.20 -19.63
CA ASP A 203 -8.88 -11.61 -18.93
C ASP A 203 -9.69 -12.68 -18.19
N GLU A 204 -10.00 -13.82 -18.81
CA GLU A 204 -10.71 -14.92 -18.14
C GLU A 204 -9.86 -15.54 -17.01
N GLU A 205 -8.56 -15.76 -17.25
CA GLU A 205 -7.66 -16.21 -16.18
C GLU A 205 -7.59 -15.20 -15.03
N LEU A 206 -7.64 -13.89 -15.31
CA LEU A 206 -7.67 -12.85 -14.27
C LEU A 206 -8.99 -12.90 -13.50
N ARG A 207 -10.11 -13.11 -14.19
CA ARG A 207 -11.44 -13.25 -13.58
C ARG A 207 -11.48 -14.45 -12.63
N ASP A 208 -10.89 -15.58 -13.00
CA ASP A 208 -10.79 -16.74 -12.13
C ASP A 208 -9.94 -16.49 -10.88
N THR A 209 -8.81 -15.79 -11.03
CA THR A 209 -8.02 -15.37 -9.86
C THR A 209 -8.78 -14.44 -8.92
N VAL A 210 -9.55 -13.48 -9.46
CA VAL A 210 -10.38 -12.59 -8.64
C VAL A 210 -11.48 -13.35 -7.92
N ARG A 211 -12.11 -14.35 -8.57
CA ARG A 211 -13.10 -15.24 -7.91
C ARG A 211 -12.50 -16.05 -6.77
N SER A 212 -11.26 -16.50 -6.93
CA SER A 212 -10.55 -17.26 -5.88
C SER A 212 -10.17 -16.39 -4.68
N ILE A 213 -9.76 -15.14 -4.91
CA ILE A 213 -9.32 -14.21 -3.84
C ILE A 213 -10.53 -13.58 -3.13
N TRP A 214 -11.58 -13.21 -3.86
CA TRP A 214 -12.78 -12.55 -3.33
C TRP A 214 -14.07 -13.34 -3.61
N PRO A 215 -14.28 -14.51 -2.99
CA PRO A 215 -15.40 -15.40 -3.32
C PRO A 215 -16.79 -14.76 -3.12
N LEU A 216 -16.93 -13.85 -2.15
CA LEU A 216 -18.21 -13.21 -1.82
C LEU A 216 -18.52 -11.99 -2.71
N GLN A 217 -17.51 -11.16 -2.99
CA GLN A 217 -17.68 -9.87 -3.70
C GLN A 217 -17.47 -9.98 -5.21
N ALA A 218 -16.72 -11.00 -5.67
CA ALA A 218 -16.41 -11.17 -7.09
C ALA A 218 -17.68 -11.16 -7.94
N LYS A 219 -18.74 -11.90 -7.56
CA LYS A 219 -19.98 -11.95 -8.37
C LYS A 219 -20.57 -10.59 -8.75
N LYS A 220 -20.40 -9.56 -7.90
CA LYS A 220 -20.93 -8.20 -8.16
C LYS A 220 -19.91 -7.28 -8.83
N MET A 221 -18.62 -7.44 -8.52
CA MET A 221 -17.57 -6.52 -8.95
C MET A 221 -16.83 -6.98 -10.21
N LEU A 222 -16.91 -8.26 -10.57
CA LEU A 222 -16.10 -8.87 -11.62
C LEU A 222 -16.33 -8.22 -12.99
N ASP A 223 -17.59 -7.95 -13.33
CA ASP A 223 -17.94 -7.34 -14.62
C ASP A 223 -17.66 -5.82 -14.65
N LEU A 224 -17.50 -5.18 -13.48
CA LEU A 224 -17.08 -3.79 -13.37
C LEU A 224 -15.56 -3.64 -13.49
N LEU A 225 -14.80 -4.55 -12.86
CA LEU A 225 -13.33 -4.55 -12.87
C LEU A 225 -12.77 -5.08 -14.19
N ILE A 226 -13.33 -6.20 -14.68
CA ILE A 226 -12.88 -6.88 -15.90
C ILE A 226 -14.12 -7.10 -16.77
N PRO A 227 -14.57 -6.07 -17.51
CA PRO A 227 -15.74 -6.16 -18.35
C PRO A 227 -15.58 -7.27 -19.39
N LYS A 228 -16.60 -8.12 -19.54
CA LYS A 228 -16.60 -9.09 -20.63
C LYS A 228 -16.66 -8.36 -21.97
N GLN A 229 -15.83 -8.78 -22.92
CA GLN A 229 -15.86 -8.32 -24.31
C GLN A 229 -17.11 -8.88 -25.03
N GLU A 230 -18.33 -8.53 -24.59
CA GLU A 230 -19.56 -9.03 -25.19
C GLU A 230 -20.09 -8.11 -26.30
N GLY A 231 -20.00 -8.56 -27.55
CA GLY A 231 -20.98 -8.28 -28.61
C GLY A 231 -20.62 -7.21 -29.66
N LYS A 232 -21.03 -7.47 -30.92
CA LYS A 232 -21.03 -6.51 -32.03
C LYS A 232 -21.79 -5.23 -31.59
N GLY A 233 -21.15 -4.07 -31.70
CA GLY A 233 -21.78 -2.76 -31.46
C GLY A 233 -21.40 -2.05 -30.16
N LYS A 234 -20.69 -2.69 -29.22
CA LYS A 234 -20.20 -1.99 -28.01
C LYS A 234 -18.91 -1.20 -28.30
N LEU A 235 -18.96 0.10 -28.00
CA LEU A 235 -17.83 1.01 -28.11
C LEU A 235 -16.94 0.92 -26.87
N THR A 236 -15.65 1.04 -27.09
CA THR A 236 -14.62 1.00 -26.04
C THR A 236 -13.67 2.16 -26.27
N VAL A 237 -13.07 2.67 -25.21
CA VAL A 237 -12.01 3.68 -25.26
C VAL A 237 -10.92 3.26 -26.26
N GLY A 238 -10.55 1.98 -26.26
CA GLY A 238 -9.54 1.47 -27.18
C GLY A 238 -9.91 1.63 -28.66
N LYS A 239 -11.13 1.24 -29.06
CA LYS A 239 -11.66 1.45 -30.42
C LYS A 239 -11.68 2.94 -30.82
N ILE A 240 -12.08 3.83 -29.91
CA ILE A 240 -12.13 5.28 -30.19
C ILE A 240 -10.73 5.82 -30.47
N TYR A 241 -9.77 5.59 -29.56
CA TYR A 241 -8.41 6.11 -29.69
C TYR A 241 -7.60 5.39 -30.77
N ALA A 242 -7.88 4.12 -31.07
CA ALA A 242 -7.33 3.44 -32.24
C ALA A 242 -7.79 4.10 -33.54
N GLY A 243 -9.07 4.45 -33.66
CA GLY A 243 -9.60 5.20 -34.80
C GLY A 243 -8.94 6.56 -34.98
N LEU A 244 -8.76 7.31 -33.88
CA LEU A 244 -8.04 8.59 -33.90
C LEU A 244 -6.58 8.43 -34.33
N LEU A 245 -5.90 7.40 -33.84
CA LEU A 245 -4.50 7.12 -34.19
C LEU A 245 -4.35 6.71 -35.66
N ILE A 246 -5.27 5.89 -36.19
CA ILE A 246 -5.31 5.53 -37.62
C ILE A 246 -5.55 6.79 -38.47
N LEU A 247 -6.50 7.64 -38.07
CA LEU A 247 -6.79 8.90 -38.78
C LEU A 247 -5.58 9.83 -38.80
N GLU A 248 -4.87 9.95 -37.68
CA GLU A 248 -3.64 10.74 -37.58
C GLU A 248 -2.55 10.19 -38.50
N CYS A 249 -2.30 8.87 -38.46
CA CYS A 249 -1.35 8.20 -39.36
C CYS A 249 -1.71 8.44 -40.83
N TRP A 250 -2.99 8.30 -41.20
CA TRP A 250 -3.45 8.51 -42.57
C TRP A 250 -3.21 9.95 -43.04
N ARG A 251 -3.52 10.95 -42.20
CA ARG A 251 -3.26 12.37 -42.52
C ARG A 251 -1.77 12.61 -42.76
N THR A 252 -0.91 12.08 -41.91
CA THR A 252 0.55 12.22 -42.08
C THR A 252 1.03 11.57 -43.38
N THR A 253 0.54 10.38 -43.73
CA THR A 253 0.94 9.69 -44.97
C THR A 253 0.40 10.35 -46.25
N ARG A 254 -0.78 10.97 -46.21
CA ARG A 254 -1.40 11.59 -47.39
C ARG A 254 -0.90 13.02 -47.65
N PHE A 255 -0.71 13.82 -46.60
CA PHE A 255 -0.23 15.19 -46.75
C PHE A 255 1.31 15.29 -46.79
N GLY A 256 2.03 14.34 -46.19
CA GLY A 256 3.49 14.25 -46.31
C GLY A 256 4.01 13.91 -47.72
N GLN A 257 3.13 13.48 -48.64
CA GLN A 257 3.46 13.29 -50.05
C GLN A 257 3.20 14.53 -50.93
N ILE A 258 2.50 15.56 -50.42
CA ILE A 258 2.10 16.74 -51.22
C ILE A 258 3.10 17.91 -51.07
N GLU A 259 3.98 17.89 -50.06
CA GLU A 259 4.98 18.95 -49.81
C GLU A 259 6.43 18.59 -50.23
N SER A 260 6.61 17.77 -51.27
CA SER A 260 7.95 17.55 -51.86
C SER A 260 8.00 17.50 -53.39
N THR A 261 6.99 18.01 -54.09
CA THR A 261 6.95 18.01 -55.58
C THR A 261 6.48 19.33 -56.18
N ALA A 262 7.16 20.43 -55.84
CA ALA A 262 7.05 21.68 -56.61
C ALA A 262 8.34 22.53 -56.57
N ALA A 263 9.32 22.16 -57.39
CA ALA A 263 10.19 23.10 -58.11
C ALA A 263 10.99 22.37 -59.22
N PRO A 264 10.64 22.54 -60.51
CA PRO A 264 11.54 22.25 -61.63
C PRO A 264 12.44 23.47 -61.92
N GLY A 265 13.75 23.23 -62.08
CA GLY A 265 14.80 24.25 -62.22
C GLY A 265 15.02 24.82 -63.63
N PHE A 266 16.10 25.60 -63.81
CA PHE A 266 17.18 25.40 -64.82
C PHE A 266 18.10 26.63 -64.99
N GLY A 267 19.39 26.35 -65.26
CA GLY A 267 20.42 27.24 -65.85
C GLY A 267 21.63 27.46 -64.92
N GLN A 268 22.90 27.22 -65.26
CA GLN A 268 23.61 26.90 -66.50
C GLN A 268 25.06 26.46 -66.13
N GLN A 269 25.78 25.81 -67.05
CA GLN A 269 27.08 25.14 -66.89
C GLN A 269 28.32 26.06 -66.66
N SER A 270 29.21 25.64 -65.72
CA SER A 270 30.71 25.53 -65.66
C SER A 270 31.68 26.47 -66.42
N PRO A 271 33.03 26.52 -66.15
CA PRO A 271 33.89 25.86 -65.13
C PRO A 271 34.99 26.76 -64.44
N ALA A 272 35.66 26.17 -63.42
CA ALA A 272 37.07 26.34 -62.97
C ALA A 272 37.66 27.71 -62.53
N ASN A 273 38.14 27.79 -61.28
CA ASN A 273 39.58 27.74 -60.96
C ASN A 273 39.85 27.65 -59.43
N PRO A 274 40.97 27.05 -58.98
CA PRO A 274 41.40 27.00 -57.59
C PRO A 274 42.42 28.13 -57.28
N THR A 275 42.42 28.69 -56.06
CA THR A 275 43.59 29.12 -55.22
C THR A 275 43.23 30.23 -54.22
N GLU A 276 43.77 30.07 -52.99
CA GLU A 276 44.20 31.11 -52.00
C GLU A 276 43.12 32.04 -51.39
N ALA A 277 43.12 32.39 -50.10
CA ALA A 277 44.14 32.38 -49.05
C ALA A 277 43.55 32.04 -47.66
#